data_AF-A0A0H1B2L7-F1
#
_entry.id   AF-A0A0H1B2L7-F1
#
_cell.length_a   1.000
_cell.length_b   1.000
_cell.length_c   1.000
_cell.angle_alpha   90.00
_cell.angle_beta   90.00
_cell.angle_gamma   90.00
#
_symmetry.space_group_name_H-M   'P 1'
#
loop_
_entity.id
_entity.type
_entity.pdbx_description
1 polymer ?
#
loop_
_entity_poly.entity_id
_entity_poly.type
_entity_poly.pdbx_seq_one_letter_code
_entity_poly.pdbx_strand_id
1 'polypeptide(L)'
;MSLPRRTTTLTRLTNETKVQVSLSLDGGVLPAFEPCKHFPQTSPEEATRIVPVPEAAHSTQFTPTQQITINTGVGFLDHLLHALAKHAGWSLAVRCKGDLFS
;
A
#
# COMPACT_ATOMS: atom_id res chain seq x y z
N MET A 1 -0.88 -29.56 -5.30
CA MET A 1 -0.41 -28.45 -6.15
C MET A 1 -0.67 -27.15 -5.40
N SER A 2 0.35 -26.32 -5.17
CA SER A 2 0.13 -24.99 -4.59
C SER A 2 -0.57 -24.11 -5.61
N LEU A 3 -1.67 -23.45 -5.23
CA LEU A 3 -2.29 -22.43 -6.07
C LEU A 3 -1.34 -21.23 -6.19
N PRO A 4 -1.38 -20.49 -7.32
CA PRO A 4 -0.63 -19.25 -7.45
C PRO A 4 -1.14 -18.22 -6.44
N ARG A 5 -0.23 -17.36 -5.98
CA ARG A 5 -0.54 -16.29 -5.06
C ARG A 5 -1.50 -15.28 -5.68
N ARG A 6 -2.53 -14.89 -4.92
CA ARG A 6 -3.57 -13.93 -5.32
C ARG A 6 -3.12 -12.52 -4.99
N THR A 7 -2.23 -12.01 -5.83
CA THR A 7 -1.60 -10.69 -5.66
C THR A 7 -1.85 -9.80 -6.88
N THR A 8 -2.01 -8.50 -6.65
CA THR A 8 -2.08 -7.51 -7.73
C THR A 8 -1.48 -6.18 -7.30
N THR A 9 -0.88 -5.48 -8.26
CA THR A 9 -0.55 -4.06 -8.16
C THR A 9 -1.50 -3.28 -9.06
N LEU A 10 -1.82 -2.06 -8.68
CA LEU A 10 -2.66 -1.17 -9.47
C LEU A 10 -2.21 0.27 -9.29
N THR A 11 -2.04 0.96 -10.41
CA THR A 11 -1.78 2.40 -10.46
C THR A 11 -2.95 3.10 -11.14
N ARG A 12 -3.59 4.03 -10.44
CA ARG A 12 -4.67 4.88 -10.98
C ARG A 12 -4.24 6.34 -10.94
N LEU A 13 -4.24 6.97 -12.11
CA LEU A 13 -3.85 8.37 -12.26
C LEU A 13 -5.01 9.15 -12.88
N THR A 14 -5.56 10.10 -12.13
CA THR A 14 -6.51 11.08 -12.63
C THR A 14 -6.02 12.49 -12.33
N ASN A 15 -6.77 13.50 -12.79
CA ASN A 15 -6.43 14.89 -12.54
C ASN A 15 -6.50 15.21 -11.03
N GLU A 16 -7.45 14.61 -10.32
CA GLU A 16 -7.71 14.87 -8.89
C GLU A 16 -6.82 14.01 -7.98
N THR A 17 -6.61 12.75 -8.34
CA THR A 17 -5.96 11.78 -7.44
C THR A 17 -5.03 10.84 -8.17
N LYS A 18 -3.92 10.51 -7.50
CA LYS A 18 -2.90 9.59 -7.95
C LYS A 18 -2.80 8.54 -6.86
N VAL A 19 -3.16 7.31 -7.18
CA VAL A 19 -3.32 6.23 -6.20
C VAL A 19 -2.54 5.02 -6.66
N GLN A 20 -1.77 4.42 -5.76
CA GLN A 20 -1.17 3.12 -5.98
C GLN A 20 -1.56 2.16 -4.87
N VAL A 21 -1.89 0.95 -5.29
CA VAL A 21 -2.31 -0.14 -4.41
C VAL A 21 -1.48 -1.37 -4.73
N SER A 22 -1.02 -2.05 -3.69
CA SER A 22 -0.45 -3.39 -3.75
C SER A 22 -1.22 -4.26 -2.79
N LEU A 23 -1.84 -5.33 -3.29
CA LEU A 23 -2.74 -6.18 -2.54
C LEU A 23 -2.32 -7.64 -2.67
N SER A 24 -2.37 -8.36 -1.54
CA SER A 24 -2.26 -9.81 -1.46
C SER A 24 -3.40 -10.36 -0.60
N LEU A 25 -4.24 -11.22 -1.19
CA LEU A 25 -5.31 -11.90 -0.44
C LEU A 25 -4.80 -13.05 0.44
N ASP A 26 -3.55 -13.47 0.24
CA ASP A 26 -2.90 -14.57 0.96
C ASP A 26 -1.90 -14.07 2.03
N GLY A 27 -2.00 -12.79 2.42
CA GLY A 27 -1.09 -12.16 3.38
C GLY A 27 0.34 -12.04 2.86
N GLY A 28 1.33 -12.18 3.75
CA GLY A 28 2.77 -12.23 3.51
C GLY A 28 3.38 -11.00 2.84
N VAL A 29 4.49 -11.20 2.13
CA VAL A 29 5.24 -10.11 1.48
C VAL A 29 4.44 -9.52 0.32
N LEU A 30 4.42 -8.19 0.21
CA LEU A 30 3.79 -7.47 -0.89
C LEU A 30 4.76 -7.25 -2.06
N PRO A 31 4.26 -7.33 -3.31
CA PRO A 31 5.01 -6.81 -4.44
C PRO A 31 5.19 -5.29 -4.31
N ALA A 32 6.34 -4.79 -4.80
CA ALA A 32 6.59 -3.35 -4.89
C ALA A 32 5.51 -2.64 -5.72
N PHE A 33 5.32 -1.35 -5.48
CA PHE A 33 4.46 -0.54 -6.34
C PHE A 33 5.05 -0.46 -7.75
N GLU A 34 4.18 -0.33 -8.74
CA GLU A 34 4.60 -0.08 -10.12
C GLU A 34 5.37 1.24 -10.21
N PRO A 35 6.44 1.32 -11.02
CA PRO A 35 7.14 2.57 -11.26
C PRO A 35 6.19 3.63 -11.81
N CYS A 36 6.11 4.78 -11.15
CA CYS A 36 5.23 5.87 -11.54
C CYS A 36 5.92 7.23 -11.36
N LYS A 37 5.80 8.10 -12.37
CA LYS A 37 6.39 9.46 -12.34
C LYS A 37 5.89 10.32 -11.18
N HIS A 38 4.66 10.08 -10.71
CA HIS A 38 4.05 10.82 -9.60
C HIS A 38 4.52 10.34 -8.23
N PHE A 39 5.13 9.16 -8.18
CA PHE A 39 5.69 8.55 -6.97
C PHE A 39 7.13 8.11 -7.26
N PRO A 40 8.08 9.06 -7.36
CA PRO A 40 9.47 8.73 -7.59
C PRO A 40 10.00 7.88 -6.45
N GLN A 41 10.77 6.84 -6.79
CA GLN A 41 11.43 5.99 -5.81
C GLN A 41 12.52 6.82 -5.11
N THR A 42 12.51 6.83 -3.78
CA THR A 42 13.50 7.57 -2.97
C THR A 42 14.67 6.71 -2.53
N SER A 43 14.52 5.39 -2.64
CA SER A 43 15.55 4.41 -2.31
C SER A 43 15.54 3.24 -3.31
N PRO A 44 16.69 2.56 -3.55
CA PRO A 44 16.74 1.37 -4.40
C PRO A 44 15.83 0.23 -3.95
N GLU A 45 15.50 0.19 -2.65
CA GLU A 45 14.70 -0.88 -2.04
C GLU A 45 13.23 -0.82 -2.48
N GLU A 46 12.69 0.37 -2.74
CA GLU A 46 11.32 0.58 -3.22
C GLU A 46 11.03 -0.08 -4.58
N ALA A 47 12.07 -0.44 -5.34
CA ALA A 47 11.93 -1.17 -6.60
C ALA A 47 11.58 -2.65 -6.40
N THR A 48 11.85 -3.20 -5.21
CA THR A 48 11.75 -4.65 -4.95
C THR A 48 10.75 -4.99 -3.85
N ARG A 49 10.48 -4.06 -2.93
CA ARG A 49 9.55 -4.27 -1.80
C ARG A 49 8.79 -3.01 -1.43
N ILE A 50 7.71 -3.18 -0.69
CA ILE A 50 7.04 -2.05 -0.03
C ILE A 50 7.89 -1.52 1.11
N VAL A 51 8.17 -0.22 1.07
CA VAL A 51 8.82 0.54 2.14
C VAL A 51 7.75 1.45 2.76
N PRO A 52 7.47 1.35 4.08
CA PRO A 52 6.54 2.25 4.73
C PRO A 52 7.08 3.68 4.72
N VAL A 53 6.20 4.65 4.48
CA VAL A 53 6.55 6.07 4.60
C VAL A 53 6.48 6.50 6.07
N PRO A 54 7.35 7.42 6.53
CA PRO A 54 7.38 7.87 7.93
C PRO A 54 6.02 8.41 8.43
N GLU A 55 5.28 9.09 7.57
CA GLU A 55 3.99 9.71 7.88
C GLU A 55 2.87 8.68 8.13
N ALA A 56 3.06 7.44 7.66
CA ALA A 56 2.09 6.35 7.80
C ALA A 56 2.27 5.52 9.08
N ALA A 57 3.08 5.99 10.05
CA ALA A 57 3.44 5.21 11.24
C ALA A 57 2.23 4.65 12.00
N HIS A 58 1.15 5.43 12.14
CA HIS A 58 -0.05 5.01 12.88
C HIS A 58 -0.90 3.95 12.16
N SER A 59 -0.71 3.76 10.86
CA SER A 59 -1.47 2.82 10.02
C SER A 59 -0.55 1.81 9.34
N THR A 60 0.59 1.51 9.97
CA THR A 60 1.60 0.58 9.46
C THR A 60 1.77 -0.63 10.39
N GLN A 61 1.76 -1.83 9.83
CA GLN A 61 2.06 -3.08 10.52
C GLN A 61 2.83 -4.02 9.58
N PHE A 62 4.05 -4.39 9.95
CA PHE A 62 4.86 -5.36 9.20
C PHE A 62 5.16 -6.55 10.10
N THR A 63 4.50 -7.67 9.81
CA THR A 63 4.75 -8.96 10.44
C THR A 63 5.15 -9.97 9.36
N PRO A 64 5.72 -11.13 9.73
CA PRO A 64 6.00 -12.21 8.77
C PRO A 64 4.74 -12.69 8.03
N THR A 65 3.57 -12.56 8.68
CA THR A 65 2.28 -13.02 8.17
C THR A 65 1.52 -11.98 7.37
N GLN A 66 1.67 -10.68 7.65
CA GLN A 66 0.92 -9.60 7.01
C GLN A 66 1.76 -8.31 6.93
N GLN A 67 1.71 -7.64 5.79
CA GLN A 67 2.30 -6.33 5.58
C GLN A 67 1.19 -5.34 5.24
N ILE A 68 0.98 -4.36 6.10
CA ILE A 68 -0.08 -3.36 5.97
C ILE A 68 0.57 -1.99 6.09
N THR A 69 0.38 -1.11 5.12
CA THR A 69 0.76 0.30 5.21
C THR A 69 -0.20 1.13 4.39
N ILE A 70 -0.90 2.05 5.06
CA ILE A 70 -1.93 2.85 4.44
C ILE A 70 -1.58 4.31 4.63
N ASN A 71 -1.47 5.04 3.52
CA ASN A 71 -1.34 6.48 3.48
C ASN A 71 -2.26 7.06 2.41
N THR A 72 -3.46 7.48 2.82
CA THR A 72 -4.41 8.16 1.94
C THR A 72 -4.37 9.68 2.08
N GLY A 73 -3.72 10.18 3.14
CA GLY A 73 -3.80 11.59 3.58
C GLY A 73 -5.02 11.88 4.46
N VAL A 74 -5.89 10.89 4.73
CA VAL A 74 -7.05 11.01 5.60
C VAL A 74 -6.97 9.98 6.73
N GLY A 75 -6.60 10.42 7.94
CA GLY A 75 -6.28 9.51 9.04
C GLY A 75 -7.40 8.54 9.44
N PHE A 76 -8.67 8.98 9.42
CA PHE A 76 -9.79 8.08 9.71
C PHE A 76 -9.95 6.99 8.65
N LEU A 77 -9.79 7.32 7.37
CA LEU A 77 -9.83 6.35 6.28
C LEU A 77 -8.66 5.37 6.37
N ASP A 78 -7.48 5.85 6.71
CA ASP A 78 -6.29 5.01 6.91
C ASP A 78 -6.53 3.95 7.97
N HIS A 79 -7.15 4.33 9.09
CA HIS A 79 -7.53 3.39 10.15
C HIS A 79 -8.57 2.36 9.70
N LEU A 80 -9.61 2.76 8.95
CA LEU A 80 -10.62 1.82 8.45
C LEU A 80 -10.01 0.78 7.49
N LEU A 81 -9.18 1.23 6.55
CA LEU A 81 -8.50 0.34 5.59
C LEU A 81 -7.49 -0.57 6.29
N HIS A 82 -6.79 -0.07 7.30
CA HIS A 82 -5.90 -0.87 8.13
C HIS A 82 -6.67 -2.00 8.84
N ALA A 83 -7.78 -1.67 9.51
CA ALA A 83 -8.63 -2.65 10.18
C ALA A 83 -9.17 -3.70 9.18
N LEU A 84 -9.62 -3.25 8.01
CA LEU A 84 -10.08 -4.14 6.94
C LEU A 84 -8.99 -5.16 6.56
N ALA A 85 -7.79 -4.70 6.22
CA ALA A 85 -6.70 -5.59 5.83
C ALA A 85 -6.27 -6.53 6.97
N LYS A 86 -6.23 -6.01 8.19
CA LYS A 86 -5.88 -6.78 9.39
C LYS A 86 -6.82 -7.96 9.60
N HIS A 87 -8.12 -7.71 9.61
CA HIS A 87 -9.13 -8.73 9.89
C HIS A 87 -9.42 -9.65 8.70
N ALA A 88 -9.16 -9.20 7.46
CA ALA A 88 -9.30 -10.04 6.28
C ALA A 88 -8.11 -11.01 6.05
N GLY A 89 -7.04 -10.89 6.84
CA GLY A 89 -5.83 -11.70 6.64
C GLY A 89 -4.99 -11.24 5.43
N TRP A 90 -5.22 -10.03 4.93
CA TRP A 90 -4.57 -9.51 3.73
C TRP A 90 -3.25 -8.83 4.07
N SER A 91 -2.40 -8.71 3.04
CA SER A 91 -1.39 -7.67 3.01
C SER A 91 -1.87 -6.58 2.05
N LEU A 92 -1.78 -5.34 2.47
CA LEU A 92 -2.30 -4.19 1.73
C LEU A 92 -1.37 -2.99 1.91
N ALA A 93 -0.82 -2.49 0.81
CA ALA A 93 -0.15 -1.20 0.77
C ALA A 93 -0.95 -0.24 -0.11
N VAL A 94 -1.25 0.94 0.43
CA VAL A 94 -1.96 2.00 -0.30
C VAL A 94 -1.21 3.31 -0.10
N ARG A 95 -0.88 3.98 -1.21
CA ARG A 95 -0.41 5.37 -1.19
C ARG A 95 -1.26 6.22 -2.11
N CYS A 96 -1.68 7.37 -1.61
CA CYS A 96 -2.46 8.35 -2.34
C CYS A 96 -1.76 9.70 -2.32
N LYS A 97 -1.79 10.40 -3.45
CA LYS A 97 -1.52 11.83 -3.55
C LYS A 97 -2.69 12.46 -4.28
N GLY A 98 -3.42 13.32 -3.59
CA GLY A 98 -4.59 14.01 -4.13
C GLY A 98 -4.65 15.45 -3.65
N ASP A 99 -5.63 16.18 -4.16
CA ASP A 99 -5.86 17.58 -3.86
C ASP A 99 -6.60 17.73 -2.52
N LEU A 100 -5.95 17.35 -1.42
CA LEU A 100 -6.38 17.78 -0.10
C LEU A 100 -6.06 19.27 -0.02
N PHE A 101 -7.08 20.12 0.06
CA PHE A 101 -6.89 21.55 0.30
C PHE A 101 -6.00 21.71 1.55
N SER A 102 -4.80 22.22 1.31
CA SER A 102 -3.80 22.60 2.30
C SER A 102 -3.50 24.08 2.13
#